data_AF-C3R3S5-F1
#
_entry.id   AF-C3R3S5-F1
#
_cell.length_a   1.000
_cell.length_b   1.000
_cell.length_c   1.000
_cell.angle_alpha   90.00
_cell.angle_beta   90.00
_cell.angle_gamma   90.00
#
_symmetry.space_group_name_H-M   'P 1'
#
loop_
_entity.id
_entity.type
_entity.pdbx_description
1 polymer ?
#
loop_
_entity_poly.entity_id
_entity_poly.type
_entity_poly.pdbx_seq_one_letter_code
_entity_poly.pdbx_strand_id
1 'polypeptide(L)'
;MASTWKTSLLFRTGWQLKKTGQKKEGDESVTIESLMGMAMGCVGMCLNDFCRLTPSEFTAVFEAWQQKETYAERRQWEQVRFLSCSILKPYSKRSLELTDICRFSWDAQPVKEAEEEPSTQERFDEIRTLWNGA
;
A
#
# COMPACT_ATOMS: atom_id res chain seq x y z
N MET A 1 46.16 10.66 -4.88
CA MET A 1 45.44 11.23 -6.03
C MET A 1 43.99 10.83 -5.93
N ALA A 2 43.11 11.82 -5.76
CA ALA A 2 41.68 11.66 -5.60
C ALA A 2 41.01 11.47 -6.96
N SER A 3 39.98 10.63 -7.01
CA SER A 3 38.90 10.79 -7.99
C SER A 3 37.67 10.00 -7.52
N THR A 4 36.88 10.73 -6.75
CA THR A 4 35.47 10.51 -6.44
C THR A 4 34.62 10.47 -7.70
N TRP A 5 33.77 9.46 -7.84
CA TRP A 5 32.63 9.51 -8.76
C TRP A 5 31.37 9.20 -7.96
N LYS A 6 30.78 10.25 -7.40
CA LYS A 6 29.37 10.29 -7.01
C LYS A 6 28.57 10.47 -8.30
N THR A 7 28.03 9.39 -8.84
CA THR A 7 26.96 9.48 -9.84
C THR A 7 25.62 9.52 -9.11
N SER A 8 25.16 10.76 -8.94
CA SER A 8 23.78 11.12 -8.66
C SER A 8 22.90 10.60 -9.80
N LEU A 9 22.07 9.59 -9.53
CA LEU A 9 20.88 9.31 -10.31
C LEU A 9 19.67 9.53 -9.39
N LEU A 10 19.11 10.73 -9.46
CA LEU A 10 17.76 11.01 -8.98
C LEU A 10 16.77 10.20 -9.83
N PHE A 11 16.39 9.01 -9.35
CA PHE A 11 15.11 8.43 -9.72
C PHE A 11 14.06 8.99 -8.76
N ARG A 12 13.35 10.01 -9.24
CA ARG A 12 12.30 10.73 -8.52
C ARG A 12 10.94 10.21 -8.98
N THR A 13 10.51 9.09 -8.40
CA THR A 13 9.09 8.70 -8.27
C THR A 13 9.00 7.78 -7.08
N GLY A 14 8.41 8.28 -6.01
CA GLY A 14 8.33 7.58 -4.73
C GLY A 14 8.00 8.62 -3.69
N TRP A 15 6.70 8.84 -3.49
CA TRP A 15 6.16 9.53 -2.33
C TRP A 15 6.71 8.87 -1.06
N GLN A 16 7.85 9.38 -0.60
CA GLN A 16 8.44 9.06 0.69
C GLN A 16 8.22 10.27 1.58
N LEU A 17 7.17 10.16 2.39
CA LEU A 17 6.85 11.06 3.47
C LEU A 17 8.04 11.08 4.45
N LYS A 18 8.84 12.13 4.37
CA LYS A 18 9.96 12.38 5.27
C LYS A 18 9.40 12.76 6.64
N LYS A 19 9.37 11.81 7.58
CA LYS A 19 9.10 12.11 9.00
C LYS A 19 10.27 12.88 9.59
N THR A 20 10.16 14.20 9.56
CA THR A 20 10.98 15.13 10.33
C THR A 20 10.07 16.13 11.03
N GLY A 21 10.05 16.07 12.37
CA GLY A 21 9.45 17.09 13.25
C GLY A 21 7.98 16.85 13.57
N GLN A 22 7.68 16.63 14.85
CA GLN A 22 6.32 16.70 15.41
C GLN A 22 5.70 18.06 15.07
N LYS A 23 4.86 18.10 14.04
CA LYS A 23 3.87 19.15 13.83
C LYS A 23 2.55 18.56 14.31
N LYS A 24 1.92 19.20 15.30
CA LYS A 24 0.58 18.85 15.76
C LYS A 24 -0.31 18.71 14.52
N GLU A 25 -0.93 17.55 14.39
CA GLU A 25 -1.87 17.16 13.33
C GLU A 25 -3.10 18.06 13.49
N GLY A 26 -2.97 19.28 12.96
CA GLY A 26 -4.11 20.13 12.68
C GLY A 26 -4.80 19.49 11.49
N ASP A 27 -6.01 19.01 11.72
CA ASP A 27 -6.98 18.56 10.73
C ASP A 27 -6.84 19.39 9.45
N GLU A 28 -6.13 18.84 8.45
CA GLU A 28 -6.09 19.43 7.11
C GLU A 28 -7.48 19.18 6.53
N SER A 29 -8.40 20.08 6.87
CA SER A 29 -9.80 19.98 6.51
C SER A 29 -9.92 19.74 5.01
N VAL A 30 -10.44 18.58 4.65
CA VAL A 30 -10.67 18.21 3.25
C VAL A 30 -11.64 19.22 2.64
N THR A 31 -11.16 20.03 1.69
CA THR A 31 -12.00 21.02 1.01
C THR A 31 -12.75 20.39 -0.16
N ILE A 32 -13.94 20.91 -0.47
CA ILE A 32 -14.77 20.42 -1.57
C ILE A 32 -14.08 20.60 -2.93
N GLU A 33 -13.25 21.65 -3.05
CA GLU A 33 -12.44 21.93 -4.24
C GLU A 33 -11.37 20.86 -4.47
N SER A 34 -10.75 20.34 -3.39
CA SER A 34 -9.79 19.25 -3.47
C SER A 34 -10.45 17.95 -3.95
N LEU A 35 -11.63 17.63 -3.41
CA LEU A 35 -12.42 16.47 -3.85
C LEU A 35 -12.84 16.58 -5.31
N MET A 36 -13.27 17.77 -5.75
CA MET A 36 -13.60 18.04 -7.14
C MET A 36 -12.39 17.86 -8.07
N GLY A 37 -11.22 18.36 -7.65
CA GLY A 37 -9.97 18.17 -8.39
C GLY A 37 -9.58 16.70 -8.55
N MET A 38 -9.73 15.90 -7.49
CA MET A 38 -9.52 14.46 -7.51
C MET A 38 -10.52 13.74 -8.43
N ALA A 39 -11.81 14.08 -8.32
CA ALA A 39 -12.88 13.49 -9.12
C ALA A 39 -12.65 13.72 -10.62
N MET A 40 -12.39 14.97 -11.02
CA MET A 40 -12.28 15.34 -12.43
C MET A 40 -10.89 15.02 -13.01
N GLY A 41 -9.83 15.22 -12.22
CA GLY A 41 -8.45 15.05 -12.69
C GLY A 41 -7.94 13.62 -12.63
N CYS A 42 -8.26 12.87 -11.57
CA CYS A 42 -7.73 11.52 -11.37
C CYS A 42 -8.74 10.45 -11.77
N VAL A 43 -9.98 10.56 -11.27
CA VAL A 43 -11.02 9.56 -11.54
C VAL A 43 -11.57 9.73 -12.97
N GLY A 44 -11.56 10.95 -13.51
CA GLY A 44 -12.09 11.26 -14.84
C GLY A 44 -13.61 11.44 -14.87
N MET A 45 -14.20 11.84 -13.75
CA MET A 45 -15.63 12.14 -13.61
C MET A 45 -15.95 13.54 -14.14
N CYS A 46 -17.14 13.74 -14.72
CA CYS A 46 -17.57 15.08 -15.11
C CYS A 46 -18.06 15.90 -13.91
N LEU A 47 -17.98 17.24 -14.01
CA LEU A 47 -18.43 18.13 -12.93
C LEU A 47 -19.90 17.90 -12.56
N ASN A 48 -20.75 17.68 -13.56
CA ASN A 48 -22.18 17.46 -13.33
C ASN A 48 -22.45 16.18 -12.53
N ASP A 49 -21.71 15.10 -12.78
CA ASP A 49 -21.87 13.86 -12.02
C ASP A 49 -21.37 14.04 -10.59
N PHE A 50 -20.22 14.70 -10.40
CA PHE A 50 -19.70 15.02 -9.07
C PHE A 50 -20.69 15.83 -8.23
N CYS A 51 -21.29 16.88 -8.79
CA CYS A 51 -22.27 17.71 -8.09
C CYS A 51 -23.58 16.98 -7.74
N ARG A 52 -23.88 15.85 -8.40
CA ARG A 52 -25.10 15.06 -8.17
C ARG A 52 -24.90 13.87 -7.23
N LEU A 53 -23.65 13.47 -6.99
CA LEU A 53 -23.33 12.40 -6.06
C LEU A 53 -23.50 12.85 -4.61
N THR A 54 -24.03 11.94 -3.80
CA THR A 54 -23.89 12.03 -2.36
C THR A 54 -22.45 11.74 -1.95
N PRO A 55 -21.97 12.25 -0.81
CA PRO A 55 -20.61 11.96 -0.33
C PRO A 55 -20.32 10.46 -0.21
N SER A 56 -21.31 9.65 0.20
CA SER A 56 -21.18 8.19 0.27
C SER A 56 -21.00 7.53 -1.11
N GLU A 57 -21.74 7.98 -2.12
CA GLU A 57 -21.58 7.45 -3.48
C GLU A 57 -20.24 7.87 -4.08
N PHE A 58 -19.79 9.10 -3.81
CA PHE A 58 -18.48 9.56 -4.21
C PHE A 58 -17.36 8.71 -3.59
N THR A 59 -17.44 8.40 -2.29
CA THR A 59 -16.50 7.51 -1.61
C THR A 59 -16.46 6.14 -2.27
N ALA A 60 -17.62 5.54 -2.57
CA ALA A 60 -17.67 4.23 -3.22
C ALA A 60 -17.03 4.22 -4.62
N VAL A 61 -17.26 5.28 -5.40
CA VAL A 61 -16.61 5.44 -6.72
C VAL A 61 -15.10 5.59 -6.55
N PHE A 62 -14.66 6.41 -5.60
CA PHE A 62 -13.25 6.66 -5.35
C PHE A 62 -12.52 5.39 -4.89
N GLU A 63 -13.11 4.61 -3.98
CA GLU A 63 -12.56 3.33 -3.53
C GLU A 63 -12.42 2.33 -4.68
N ALA A 64 -13.45 2.20 -5.52
CA ALA A 64 -13.41 1.33 -6.69
C ALA A 64 -12.32 1.76 -7.69
N TRP A 65 -12.16 3.07 -7.91
CA TRP A 65 -11.09 3.62 -8.74
C TRP A 65 -9.70 3.35 -8.13
N GLN A 66 -9.51 3.62 -6.84
CA GLN A 66 -8.24 3.41 -6.15
C GLN A 66 -7.85 1.94 -6.19
N GLN A 67 -8.80 1.03 -6.00
CA GLN A 67 -8.58 -0.40 -6.11
C GLN A 67 -8.16 -0.80 -7.53
N LYS A 68 -8.85 -0.27 -8.55
CA LYS A 68 -8.49 -0.48 -9.96
C LYS A 68 -7.07 -0.01 -10.26
N GLU A 69 -6.69 1.19 -9.84
CA GLU A 69 -5.34 1.73 -10.07
C GLU A 69 -4.27 0.92 -9.33
N THR A 70 -4.53 0.54 -8.09
CA THR A 70 -3.63 -0.33 -7.31
C THR A 70 -3.41 -1.67 -8.02
N TYR A 71 -4.47 -2.29 -8.55
CA TYR A 71 -4.34 -3.52 -9.33
C TYR A 71 -3.61 -3.32 -10.66
N ALA A 72 -3.85 -2.20 -11.35
CA ALA A 72 -3.19 -1.88 -12.60
C ALA A 72 -1.67 -1.72 -12.38
N GLU A 73 -1.27 -0.97 -11.36
CA GLU A 73 0.13 -0.79 -10.98
C GLU A 73 0.77 -2.15 -10.61
N ARG A 74 0.15 -2.93 -9.71
CA ARG A 74 0.66 -4.26 -9.35
C ARG A 74 0.82 -5.17 -10.58
N ARG A 75 -0.17 -5.18 -11.47
CA ARG A 75 -0.12 -5.96 -12.72
C ARG A 75 1.05 -5.54 -13.60
N GLN A 76 1.28 -4.24 -13.77
CA GLN A 76 2.42 -3.74 -14.56
C GLN A 76 3.75 -4.19 -13.97
N TRP A 77 3.91 -4.07 -12.65
CA TRP A 77 5.11 -4.55 -11.95
C TRP A 77 5.32 -6.05 -12.09
N GLU A 78 4.25 -6.85 -12.01
CA GLU A 78 4.33 -8.29 -12.21
C GLU A 78 4.66 -8.68 -13.64
N GLN A 79 4.10 -7.99 -14.64
CA GLN A 79 4.42 -8.20 -16.06
C GLN A 79 5.90 -7.93 -16.34
N VAL A 80 6.44 -6.82 -15.83
CA VAL A 80 7.85 -6.47 -15.99
C VAL A 80 8.75 -7.46 -15.23
N ARG A 81 8.36 -7.88 -14.04
CA ARG A 81 9.06 -8.91 -13.26
C ARG A 81 9.12 -10.23 -14.01
N PHE A 82 8.00 -10.65 -14.61
CA PHE A 82 7.92 -11.87 -15.42
C PHE A 82 8.82 -11.79 -16.66
N LEU A 83 8.72 -10.70 -17.43
CA LEU A 83 9.55 -10.50 -18.62
C LEU A 83 11.04 -10.53 -18.27
N SER A 84 11.41 -9.82 -17.19
CA SER A 84 12.79 -9.81 -16.68
C SER A 84 13.25 -11.22 -16.30
N CYS A 85 12.38 -12.03 -15.69
CA CYS A 85 12.68 -13.42 -15.37
C CYS A 85 12.97 -14.24 -16.62
N SER A 86 12.11 -14.14 -17.62
CA SER A 86 12.27 -14.86 -18.88
C SER A 86 13.58 -14.51 -19.58
N ILE A 87 14.00 -13.24 -19.55
CA ILE A 87 15.27 -12.78 -20.15
C ILE A 87 16.48 -13.31 -19.38
N LEU A 88 16.42 -13.32 -18.04
CA LEU A 88 17.55 -13.71 -17.19
C LEU A 88 17.69 -15.23 -17.02
N LYS A 89 16.59 -15.99 -17.11
CA LYS A 89 16.57 -17.44 -16.88
C LYS A 89 17.63 -18.24 -17.65
N PRO A 90 17.89 -18.02 -18.96
CA PRO A 90 18.91 -18.78 -19.69
C PRO A 90 20.35 -18.54 -19.20
N TYR A 91 20.60 -17.43 -18.51
CA TYR A 91 21.93 -17.07 -18.00
C TYR A 91 22.11 -17.43 -16.51
N SER A 92 21.05 -17.93 -15.85
CA SER A 92 21.09 -18.30 -14.45
C SER A 92 21.58 -19.74 -14.28
N LYS A 93 22.55 -19.92 -13.37
CA LYS A 93 23.01 -21.26 -12.94
C LYS A 93 22.01 -21.98 -12.02
N ARG A 94 21.06 -21.25 -11.45
CA ARG A 94 20.03 -21.75 -10.51
C ARG A 94 18.65 -21.55 -11.11
N SER A 95 17.66 -22.34 -10.66
CA SER A 95 16.26 -22.00 -10.96
C SER A 95 15.97 -20.62 -10.39
N LEU A 96 15.53 -19.70 -11.26
CA LEU A 96 15.17 -18.34 -10.89
C LEU A 96 13.65 -18.28 -10.71
N GLU A 97 13.21 -17.87 -9.53
CA GLU A 97 11.82 -17.55 -9.23
C GLU A 97 11.53 -16.07 -9.46
N LEU A 98 10.26 -15.72 -9.64
CA LEU A 98 9.84 -14.33 -9.88
C LEU A 98 10.28 -13.40 -8.73
N THR A 99 10.16 -13.86 -7.49
CA THR A 99 10.52 -13.11 -6.27
C THR A 99 12.02 -12.95 -6.07
N ASP A 100 12.86 -13.67 -6.82
CA ASP A 100 14.32 -13.48 -6.80
C ASP A 100 14.75 -12.21 -7.56
N ILE A 101 13.90 -11.71 -8.46
CA ILE A 101 14.18 -10.52 -9.28
C ILE A 101 13.82 -9.26 -8.54
N CYS A 102 12.58 -9.21 -8.06
CA CYS A 102 12.02 -8.08 -7.31
C CYS A 102 11.03 -8.64 -6.28
N ARG A 103 11.26 -8.28 -5.02
CA ARG A 103 10.31 -8.54 -3.92
C ARG A 103 9.48 -7.28 -3.68
N PHE A 104 8.17 -7.42 -3.79
CA PHE A 104 7.23 -6.36 -3.51
C PHE A 104 6.63 -6.52 -2.12
N SER A 105 6.08 -5.42 -1.58
CA SER A 105 5.46 -5.43 -0.26
C SER A 105 4.25 -6.36 -0.16
N TRP A 106 3.60 -6.66 -1.28
CA TRP A 106 2.47 -7.58 -1.36
C TRP A 106 2.84 -9.05 -1.61
N ASP A 107 4.13 -9.37 -1.77
CA ASP A 107 4.60 -10.77 -1.81
C ASP A 107 4.78 -11.34 -0.39
N ALA A 108 4.75 -10.49 0.64
CA ALA A 108 4.77 -10.95 2.02
C ALA A 108 3.53 -11.81 2.26
N GLN A 109 3.72 -13.09 2.58
CA GLN A 109 2.63 -13.84 3.17
C GLN A 109 2.23 -13.13 4.46
N PRO A 110 0.93 -13.07 4.79
CA PRO A 110 0.54 -12.62 6.12
C PRO A 110 1.38 -13.44 7.08
N VAL A 111 2.14 -12.73 7.93
CA VAL A 111 2.74 -13.38 9.09
C VAL A 111 1.57 -14.10 9.70
N LYS A 112 1.61 -15.44 9.72
CA LYS A 112 0.68 -16.19 10.55
C LYS A 112 0.93 -15.59 11.92
N GLU A 113 0.08 -14.66 12.35
CA GLU A 113 -0.07 -14.32 13.75
C GLU A 113 -0.11 -15.68 14.39
N ALA A 114 0.93 -15.98 15.17
CA ALA A 114 1.07 -17.27 15.82
C ALA A 114 -0.31 -17.59 16.35
N GLU A 115 -0.92 -18.65 15.80
CA GLU A 115 -2.26 -19.07 16.19
C GLU A 115 -2.24 -18.99 17.72
N GLU A 116 -2.93 -18.01 18.29
CA GLU A 116 -2.96 -17.89 19.74
C GLU A 116 -3.67 -19.18 20.14
N GLU A 117 -2.86 -20.15 20.60
CA GLU A 117 -3.31 -21.41 21.17
C GLU A 117 -4.56 -21.07 21.98
N PRO A 118 -5.74 -21.63 21.66
CA PRO A 118 -6.98 -21.25 22.32
C PRO A 118 -6.72 -21.37 23.82
N SER A 119 -6.76 -20.20 24.49
CA SER A 119 -6.40 -20.06 25.89
C SER A 119 -7.05 -21.18 26.71
N THR A 120 -6.24 -21.95 27.44
CA THR A 120 -6.73 -23.06 28.28
C THR A 120 -7.89 -22.59 29.17
N GLN A 121 -8.88 -23.46 29.40
CA GLN A 121 -10.06 -23.16 30.22
C GLN A 121 -9.70 -22.56 31.58
N GLU A 122 -8.57 -22.96 32.16
CA GLU A 122 -8.00 -22.42 33.40
C GLU A 122 -7.73 -20.90 33.31
N ARG A 123 -7.20 -20.40 32.19
CA ARG A 123 -6.92 -18.98 31.99
C ARG A 123 -8.20 -18.17 31.78
N PHE A 124 -9.26 -18.76 31.23
CA PHE A 124 -10.58 -18.13 31.20
C PHE A 124 -11.20 -18.02 32.60
N ASP A 125 -11.04 -19.05 33.43
CA ASP A 125 -11.53 -19.05 34.82
C ASP A 125 -10.75 -18.04 35.68
N GLU A 126 -9.44 -17.91 35.51
CA GLU A 126 -8.63 -16.88 36.16
C GLU A 126 -9.09 -15.46 35.79
N ILE A 127 -9.30 -15.17 34.50
CA ILE A 127 -9.81 -13.87 34.05
C ILE A 127 -11.18 -13.58 34.67
N ARG A 128 -12.05 -14.60 34.77
CA ARG A 128 -13.38 -14.48 35.36
C ARG A 128 -13.33 -14.14 36.84
N THR A 129 -12.39 -14.73 37.58
CA THR A 129 -12.22 -14.43 39.02
C THR A 129 -11.66 -13.04 39.25
N LEU A 130 -10.70 -12.58 38.43
CA LEU A 130 -10.16 -11.22 38.50
C LEU A 130 -11.23 -10.14 38.24
N TRP A 131 -12.16 -10.40 37.31
CA TRP A 131 -13.23 -9.45 36.97
C TRP A 131 -14.40 -9.46 37.95
N ASN A 132 -14.68 -10.59 38.60
CA ASN A 132 -15.72 -10.70 39.62
C ASN A 132 -15.26 -10.16 41.00
N GLY A 133 -14.00 -9.75 41.13
CA GLY A 133 -13.43 -9.16 42.34
C GLY A 133 -13.30 -7.62 42.32
N ALA A 134 -13.88 -6.95 41.33
CA ALA A 134 -13.93 -5.49 41.20
C ALA A 134 -15.31 -4.91 41.55
#